data_AF-A0A1X0J9U4-F1
#
_entry.id   AF-A0A1X0J9U4-F1
#
_cell.length_a   1.000
_cell.length_b   1.000
_cell.length_c   1.000
_cell.angle_alpha   90.00
_cell.angle_beta   90.00
_cell.angle_gamma   90.00
#
_symmetry.space_group_name_H-M   'P 1'
#
loop_
_entity.id
_entity.type
_entity.pdbx_description
1 polymer ?
#
loop_
_entity_poly.entity_id
_entity_poly.type
_entity_poly.pdbx_seq_one_letter_code
_entity_poly.pdbx_strand_id
1 'polypeptide(L)'
;MIENKRRHALVDDGLYPMTYPNPGANEEELSAAEVRLGRPLDPQYREFLGLANGWQRYHFGTNLLGTSDIGIGDRWDETVRTIAQWFDETDIAEDLGIVNDSTQFAPIADTDNGYAGCLYLYSGQADEAQPGSVFPLDIDSRTMWPDLYSYLHHESLEQGMYLAEQEMGPHARTWQRDIRPSPPSMADIVAKLVELASIIDADDSVRTYPGANKAELDLLAGHFGGTLHPEHRELLAVTNGLTCGYIGEVLSVEQILDGKRWQQGILGAQRFHDELESKSVAMFGPGSREQLLVLQIVGESAAVPFAVAPGELLAIDAHGEIRGLVRDAQSKLRGSWYPPFGGVREYLLKVCDHIWDQIARNR
;
A
#
# COMPACT_ATOMS: atom_id res chain seq x y z
N MET A 1 -5.70 -17.05 -12.91
CA MET A 1 -6.56 -17.39 -11.75
C MET A 1 -6.20 -18.72 -11.07
N ILE A 2 -6.51 -19.92 -11.61
CA ILE A 2 -6.24 -21.20 -10.90
C ILE A 2 -4.77 -21.35 -10.49
N GLU A 3 -3.84 -20.99 -11.36
CA GLU A 3 -2.40 -21.08 -11.04
C GLU A 3 -1.99 -20.11 -9.92
N ASN A 4 -2.50 -18.88 -9.92
CA ASN A 4 -2.29 -17.95 -8.80
C ASN A 4 -2.85 -18.52 -7.50
N LYS A 5 -4.02 -19.16 -7.54
CA LYS A 5 -4.60 -19.77 -6.35
C LYS A 5 -3.77 -20.92 -5.80
N ARG A 6 -3.24 -21.78 -6.69
CA ARG A 6 -2.27 -22.81 -6.31
C ARG A 6 -1.05 -22.18 -5.64
N ARG A 7 -0.52 -21.11 -6.20
CA ARG A 7 0.63 -20.36 -5.65
C ARG A 7 0.32 -19.79 -4.26
N HIS A 8 -0.85 -19.18 -4.05
CA HIS A 8 -1.24 -18.67 -2.73
C HIS A 8 -1.37 -19.78 -1.68
N ALA A 9 -1.97 -20.92 -2.04
CA ALA A 9 -2.09 -22.06 -1.15
C ALA A 9 -0.73 -22.65 -0.73
N LEU A 10 0.32 -22.49 -1.56
CA LEU A 10 1.69 -22.87 -1.21
C LEU A 10 2.33 -21.92 -0.17
N VAL A 11 1.87 -20.65 -0.11
CA VAL A 11 2.33 -19.67 0.89
C VAL A 11 1.66 -19.95 2.24
N ASP A 12 0.33 -20.08 2.26
CA ASP A 12 -0.45 -20.42 3.45
C ASP A 12 -1.82 -21.03 3.07
N ASP A 13 -1.94 -22.37 3.14
CA ASP A 13 -3.18 -23.09 2.80
C ASP A 13 -4.34 -22.79 3.78
N GLY A 14 -4.05 -22.30 4.98
CA GLY A 14 -5.08 -21.91 5.95
C GLY A 14 -5.75 -20.58 5.57
N LEU A 15 -4.94 -19.59 5.19
CA LEU A 15 -5.43 -18.29 4.75
C LEU A 15 -5.93 -18.30 3.30
N TYR A 16 -5.34 -19.15 2.46
CA TYR A 16 -5.61 -19.24 1.03
C TYR A 16 -5.98 -20.67 0.61
N PRO A 17 -7.16 -21.18 1.02
CA PRO A 17 -7.53 -22.56 0.73
C PRO A 17 -7.63 -22.80 -0.78
N MET A 18 -7.06 -23.92 -1.22
CA MET A 18 -7.18 -24.34 -2.62
C MET A 18 -8.63 -24.78 -2.92
N THR A 19 -9.36 -23.95 -3.66
CA THR A 19 -10.70 -24.28 -4.19
C THR A 19 -10.71 -24.14 -5.71
N TYR A 20 -11.68 -24.79 -6.35
CA TYR A 20 -11.82 -24.84 -7.81
C TYR A 20 -13.16 -24.25 -8.25
N PRO A 21 -13.24 -23.71 -9.49
CA PRO A 21 -14.53 -23.37 -10.06
C PRO A 21 -15.40 -24.61 -10.13
N ASN A 22 -16.70 -24.45 -9.90
CA ASN A 22 -17.67 -25.51 -10.14
C ASN A 22 -17.69 -25.85 -11.64
N PRO A 23 -18.07 -27.09 -12.01
CA PRO A 23 -18.31 -27.44 -13.40
C PRO A 23 -19.24 -26.42 -14.08
N GLY A 24 -18.95 -26.06 -15.32
CA GLY A 24 -19.73 -25.11 -16.09
C GLY A 24 -21.22 -25.50 -16.17
N ALA A 25 -22.08 -24.48 -16.12
CA ALA A 25 -23.51 -24.62 -16.16
C ALA A 25 -23.97 -25.10 -17.54
N ASN A 26 -24.92 -26.03 -17.56
CA ASN A 26 -25.58 -26.42 -18.80
C ASN A 26 -26.71 -25.44 -19.16
N GLU A 27 -27.27 -25.56 -20.38
CA GLU A 27 -28.33 -24.69 -20.87
C GLU A 27 -29.61 -24.71 -20.01
N GLU A 28 -29.94 -25.86 -19.38
CA GLU A 28 -31.12 -25.95 -18.50
C GLU A 28 -30.90 -25.13 -17.22
N GLU A 29 -29.70 -25.19 -16.64
CA GLU A 29 -29.33 -24.41 -15.45
C GLU A 29 -29.27 -22.90 -15.74
N LEU A 30 -28.68 -22.51 -16.88
CA LEU A 30 -28.62 -21.12 -17.33
C LEU A 30 -30.02 -20.56 -17.60
N SER A 31 -30.86 -21.31 -18.33
CA SER A 31 -32.23 -20.89 -18.61
C SER A 31 -33.07 -20.80 -17.34
N ALA A 32 -32.89 -21.71 -16.38
CA ALA A 32 -33.58 -21.64 -15.10
C ALA A 32 -33.18 -20.40 -14.28
N ALA A 33 -31.91 -19.98 -14.34
CA ALA A 33 -31.45 -18.75 -13.71
C ALA A 33 -32.08 -17.50 -14.34
N GLU A 34 -32.17 -17.44 -15.67
CA GLU A 34 -32.83 -16.35 -16.38
C GLU A 34 -34.33 -16.25 -16.07
N VAL A 35 -35.00 -17.40 -15.92
CA VAL A 35 -36.40 -17.45 -15.51
C VAL A 35 -36.58 -16.87 -14.09
N ARG A 36 -35.69 -17.21 -13.15
CA ARG A 36 -35.71 -16.62 -11.80
C ARG A 36 -35.43 -15.12 -11.80
N LEU A 37 -34.46 -14.69 -12.60
CA LEU A 37 -34.09 -13.30 -12.74
C LEU A 37 -35.16 -12.47 -13.47
N GLY A 38 -36.02 -13.12 -14.27
CA GLY A 38 -37.05 -12.48 -15.08
C GLY A 38 -36.53 -11.79 -16.35
N ARG A 39 -35.25 -12.00 -16.69
CA ARG A 39 -34.57 -11.43 -17.86
C ARG A 39 -33.39 -12.31 -18.28
N PRO A 40 -32.91 -12.20 -19.54
CA PRO A 40 -31.69 -12.85 -19.96
C PRO A 40 -30.50 -12.43 -19.10
N LEU A 41 -29.55 -13.34 -18.91
CA LEU A 41 -28.26 -13.03 -18.32
C LEU A 41 -27.45 -12.18 -19.30
N ASP A 42 -26.54 -11.35 -18.78
CA ASP A 42 -25.54 -10.70 -19.62
C ASP A 42 -24.78 -11.77 -20.44
N PRO A 43 -24.51 -11.55 -21.74
CA PRO A 43 -23.86 -12.56 -22.58
C PRO A 43 -22.51 -13.05 -22.06
N GLN A 44 -21.66 -12.16 -21.51
CA GLN A 44 -20.36 -12.58 -20.98
C GLN A 44 -20.52 -13.32 -19.67
N TYR A 45 -21.47 -12.93 -18.82
CA TYR A 45 -21.72 -13.64 -17.59
C TYR A 45 -22.35 -15.03 -17.83
N ARG A 46 -23.24 -15.13 -18.82
CA ARG A 46 -23.79 -16.41 -19.28
C ARG A 46 -22.68 -17.33 -19.78
N GLU A 47 -21.78 -16.81 -20.63
CA GLU A 47 -20.62 -17.56 -21.12
C GLU A 47 -19.72 -18.00 -19.97
N PHE A 48 -19.39 -17.09 -19.05
CA PHE A 48 -18.59 -17.37 -17.87
C PHE A 48 -19.20 -18.49 -17.01
N LEU A 49 -20.49 -18.45 -16.73
CA LEU A 49 -21.19 -19.49 -15.97
C LEU A 49 -21.16 -20.84 -16.69
N GLY A 50 -21.19 -20.85 -18.04
CA GLY A 50 -20.99 -22.04 -18.86
C GLY A 50 -19.59 -22.65 -18.76
N LEU A 51 -18.59 -21.89 -18.28
CA LEU A 51 -17.24 -22.38 -18.00
C LEU A 51 -17.03 -22.70 -16.52
N ALA A 52 -17.60 -21.89 -15.63
CA ALA A 52 -17.46 -21.97 -14.18
C ALA A 52 -18.78 -21.56 -13.50
N ASN A 53 -19.56 -22.54 -13.03
CA ASN A 53 -20.86 -22.29 -12.41
C ASN A 53 -20.75 -21.84 -10.95
N GLY A 54 -20.13 -20.69 -10.73
CA GLY A 54 -19.73 -20.19 -9.42
C GLY A 54 -18.39 -20.77 -8.96
N TRP A 55 -17.81 -20.11 -7.96
CA TRP A 55 -16.51 -20.48 -7.40
C TRP A 55 -16.39 -19.96 -5.97
N GLN A 56 -16.41 -20.88 -5.01
CA GLN A 56 -16.24 -20.54 -3.60
C GLN A 56 -14.84 -20.00 -3.33
N ARG A 57 -14.75 -18.89 -2.58
CA ARG A 57 -13.51 -18.21 -2.18
C ARG A 57 -12.59 -17.92 -3.36
N TYR A 58 -13.15 -17.63 -4.55
CA TYR A 58 -12.38 -17.46 -5.78
C TYR A 58 -11.22 -16.47 -5.59
N HIS A 59 -11.47 -15.42 -4.81
CA HIS A 59 -10.51 -14.42 -4.36
C HIS A 59 -10.71 -14.15 -2.86
N PHE A 60 -9.76 -14.54 -2.01
CA PHE A 60 -9.85 -14.41 -0.55
C PHE A 60 -11.19 -14.92 0.02
N GLY A 61 -11.99 -14.03 0.59
CA GLY A 61 -13.32 -14.31 1.15
C GLY A 61 -14.47 -14.20 0.15
N THR A 62 -14.19 -13.77 -1.09
CA THR A 62 -15.20 -13.52 -2.11
C THR A 62 -15.56 -14.80 -2.85
N ASN A 63 -16.85 -15.02 -3.06
CA ASN A 63 -17.37 -16.19 -3.74
C ASN A 63 -18.12 -15.76 -5.02
N LEU A 64 -17.78 -16.34 -6.18
CA LEU A 64 -18.58 -16.12 -7.40
C LEU A 64 -19.90 -16.89 -7.29
N LEU A 65 -21.00 -16.20 -7.57
CA LEU A 65 -22.33 -16.78 -7.56
C LEU A 65 -22.50 -17.76 -8.74
N GLY A 66 -23.10 -18.91 -8.46
CA GLY A 66 -23.51 -19.86 -9.50
C GLY A 66 -24.97 -19.64 -9.91
N THR A 67 -25.41 -20.35 -10.95
CA THR A 67 -26.80 -20.32 -11.41
C THR A 67 -27.79 -20.60 -10.29
N SER A 68 -27.47 -21.49 -9.34
CA SER A 68 -28.34 -21.81 -8.19
C SER A 68 -28.56 -20.64 -7.22
N ASP A 69 -27.64 -19.68 -7.18
CA ASP A 69 -27.73 -18.49 -6.33
C ASP A 69 -28.49 -17.35 -7.02
N ILE A 70 -28.56 -17.34 -8.36
CA ILE A 70 -29.09 -16.20 -9.11
C ILE A 70 -30.61 -16.07 -8.94
N GLY A 71 -31.04 -14.90 -8.47
CA GLY A 71 -32.44 -14.50 -8.33
C GLY A 71 -33.18 -15.20 -7.19
N ILE A 72 -32.47 -15.87 -6.26
CA ILE A 72 -33.11 -16.63 -5.19
C ILE A 72 -32.21 -16.82 -3.96
N GLY A 73 -32.85 -16.86 -2.78
CA GLY A 73 -32.24 -17.30 -1.54
C GLY A 73 -31.54 -16.17 -0.77
N ASP A 74 -31.25 -16.45 0.49
CA ASP A 74 -30.77 -15.45 1.45
C ASP A 74 -29.49 -14.74 0.97
N ARG A 75 -28.59 -15.49 0.33
CA ARG A 75 -27.32 -14.99 -0.20
C ARG A 75 -27.53 -13.91 -1.27
N TRP A 76 -28.38 -14.18 -2.25
CA TRP A 76 -28.75 -13.21 -3.27
C TRP A 76 -29.45 -11.99 -2.67
N ASP A 77 -30.44 -12.24 -1.81
CA ASP A 77 -31.24 -11.19 -1.20
C ASP A 77 -30.38 -10.28 -0.31
N GLU A 78 -29.37 -10.84 0.37
CA GLU A 78 -28.40 -10.08 1.15
C GLU A 78 -27.51 -9.22 0.26
N THR A 79 -26.90 -9.76 -0.79
CA THR A 79 -26.06 -8.96 -1.70
C THR A 79 -26.85 -7.85 -2.40
N VAL A 80 -28.12 -8.08 -2.75
CA VAL A 80 -29.00 -7.01 -3.27
C VAL A 80 -29.24 -5.92 -2.22
N ARG A 81 -29.47 -6.28 -0.96
CA ARG A 81 -29.60 -5.29 0.14
C ARG A 81 -28.30 -4.51 0.34
N THR A 82 -27.15 -5.18 0.21
CA THR A 82 -25.82 -4.58 0.42
C THR A 82 -25.57 -3.40 -0.51
N ILE A 83 -25.82 -3.52 -1.82
CA ILE A 83 -25.64 -2.39 -2.74
C ILE A 83 -26.67 -1.27 -2.53
N ALA A 84 -27.91 -1.60 -2.18
CA ALA A 84 -28.92 -0.59 -1.85
C ALA A 84 -28.50 0.23 -0.62
N GLN A 85 -28.07 -0.45 0.45
CA GLN A 85 -27.56 0.21 1.65
C GLN A 85 -26.32 1.06 1.35
N TRP A 86 -25.40 0.56 0.53
CA TRP A 86 -24.20 1.32 0.14
C TRP A 86 -24.55 2.60 -0.61
N PHE A 87 -25.54 2.57 -1.51
CA PHE A 87 -26.02 3.75 -2.22
C PHE A 87 -26.77 4.74 -1.31
N ASP A 88 -27.41 4.26 -0.25
CA ASP A 88 -28.04 5.13 0.75
C ASP A 88 -27.00 5.81 1.68
N GLU A 89 -25.86 5.15 1.91
CA GLU A 89 -24.80 5.60 2.82
C GLU A 89 -23.70 6.43 2.13
N THR A 90 -23.66 6.49 0.79
CA THR A 90 -22.58 7.10 0.02
C THR A 90 -23.07 7.90 -1.20
N ASP A 91 -22.26 8.85 -1.66
CA ASP A 91 -22.53 9.61 -2.90
C ASP A 91 -22.02 8.87 -4.17
N ILE A 92 -21.80 7.56 -4.10
CA ILE A 92 -21.08 6.81 -5.15
C ILE A 92 -21.83 6.80 -6.49
N ALA A 93 -23.16 6.79 -6.47
CA ALA A 93 -23.94 6.82 -7.70
C ALA A 93 -23.72 8.14 -8.46
N GLU A 94 -23.59 9.26 -7.73
CA GLU A 94 -23.25 10.56 -8.30
C GLU A 94 -21.80 10.59 -8.80
N ASP A 95 -20.85 10.09 -8.00
CA ASP A 95 -19.43 9.98 -8.37
C ASP A 95 -19.21 9.16 -9.65
N LEU A 96 -20.01 8.11 -9.85
CA LEU A 96 -19.97 7.25 -11.04
C LEU A 96 -20.80 7.79 -12.21
N GLY A 97 -21.53 8.90 -12.03
CA GLY A 97 -22.40 9.48 -13.06
C GLY A 97 -23.57 8.57 -13.48
N ILE A 98 -24.04 7.70 -12.58
CA ILE A 98 -25.13 6.76 -12.82
C ILE A 98 -26.41 7.19 -12.09
N VAL A 99 -27.54 6.58 -12.47
CA VAL A 99 -28.78 6.74 -11.71
C VAL A 99 -28.64 6.03 -10.37
N ASN A 100 -29.04 6.70 -9.28
CA ASN A 100 -29.13 6.08 -7.96
C ASN A 100 -30.31 5.09 -7.90
N ASP A 101 -30.13 3.95 -8.54
CA ASP A 101 -31.10 2.86 -8.67
C ASP A 101 -30.35 1.53 -8.56
N SER A 102 -30.32 0.98 -7.35
CA SER A 102 -29.66 -0.30 -7.06
C SER A 102 -30.25 -1.49 -7.82
N THR A 103 -31.48 -1.37 -8.34
CA THR A 103 -32.11 -2.45 -9.13
C THR A 103 -31.43 -2.69 -10.49
N GLN A 104 -30.60 -1.73 -10.93
CA GLN A 104 -29.79 -1.86 -12.14
C GLN A 104 -28.55 -2.75 -11.93
N PHE A 105 -28.28 -3.18 -10.71
CA PHE A 105 -27.11 -3.96 -10.34
C PHE A 105 -27.49 -5.38 -9.95
N ALA A 106 -27.06 -6.36 -10.74
CA ALA A 106 -27.25 -7.77 -10.45
C ALA A 106 -26.00 -8.34 -9.75
N PRO A 107 -26.12 -8.95 -8.57
CA PRO A 107 -25.02 -9.64 -7.92
C PRO A 107 -24.39 -10.73 -8.81
N ILE A 108 -23.06 -10.76 -8.84
CA ILE A 108 -22.28 -11.85 -9.45
C ILE A 108 -21.25 -12.44 -8.48
N ALA A 109 -20.93 -11.73 -7.40
CA ALA A 109 -20.15 -12.25 -6.30
C ALA A 109 -20.58 -11.63 -4.98
N ASP A 110 -20.42 -12.39 -3.91
CA ASP A 110 -20.65 -11.95 -2.54
C ASP A 110 -19.42 -12.23 -1.66
N THR A 111 -19.46 -11.74 -0.43
CA THR A 111 -18.38 -11.85 0.54
C THR A 111 -18.94 -12.08 1.93
N ASP A 112 -18.26 -12.92 2.71
CA ASP A 112 -18.64 -13.17 4.11
C ASP A 112 -18.16 -12.03 5.05
N ASN A 113 -17.42 -11.03 4.51
CA ASN A 113 -16.71 -9.99 5.26
C ASN A 113 -17.35 -8.59 5.18
N GLY A 114 -18.64 -8.49 4.81
CA GLY A 114 -19.38 -7.23 4.74
C GLY A 114 -19.48 -6.68 3.31
N TYR A 115 -19.04 -5.43 3.10
CA TYR A 115 -19.16 -4.74 1.81
C TYR A 115 -18.08 -5.13 0.81
N ALA A 116 -16.83 -5.22 1.29
CA ALA A 116 -15.64 -5.33 0.45
C ALA A 116 -15.55 -6.71 -0.23
N GLY A 117 -15.63 -6.69 -1.57
CA GLY A 117 -15.55 -7.88 -2.42
C GLY A 117 -16.86 -8.27 -3.10
N CYS A 118 -17.99 -7.65 -2.77
CA CYS A 118 -19.21 -7.85 -3.55
C CYS A 118 -19.03 -7.31 -4.97
N LEU A 119 -19.50 -8.06 -5.98
CA LEU A 119 -19.40 -7.69 -7.39
C LEU A 119 -20.77 -7.66 -8.03
N TYR A 120 -20.99 -6.66 -8.89
CA TYR A 120 -22.27 -6.44 -9.54
C TYR A 120 -22.12 -6.22 -11.03
N LEU A 121 -23.03 -6.80 -11.82
CA LEU A 121 -23.24 -6.44 -13.22
C LEU A 121 -24.23 -5.30 -13.32
N TYR A 122 -23.82 -4.25 -13.99
CA TYR A 122 -24.68 -3.13 -14.33
C TYR A 122 -25.51 -3.43 -15.57
N SER A 123 -26.78 -3.10 -15.51
CA SER A 123 -27.75 -3.30 -16.59
C SER A 123 -28.39 -2.00 -17.10
N GLY A 124 -28.02 -0.86 -16.51
CA GLY A 124 -28.43 0.47 -16.96
C GLY A 124 -27.53 1.04 -18.05
N GLN A 125 -27.73 2.33 -18.34
CA GLN A 125 -26.94 3.10 -19.32
C GLN A 125 -26.54 4.43 -18.70
N ALA A 126 -25.26 4.79 -18.81
CA ALA A 126 -24.68 6.07 -18.40
C ALA A 126 -23.56 6.48 -19.38
N ASP A 127 -22.97 7.66 -19.17
CA ASP A 127 -21.90 8.18 -20.04
C ASP A 127 -20.61 7.35 -19.92
N GLU A 128 -20.29 6.86 -18.72
CA GLU A 128 -19.09 6.07 -18.41
C GLU A 128 -19.36 4.58 -18.13
N ALA A 129 -20.63 4.15 -18.21
CA ALA A 129 -21.02 2.77 -17.96
C ALA A 129 -22.14 2.30 -18.91
N GLN A 130 -22.02 1.05 -19.35
CA GLN A 130 -22.95 0.40 -20.28
C GLN A 130 -23.45 -0.94 -19.71
N PRO A 131 -24.55 -1.51 -20.22
CA PRO A 131 -24.97 -2.85 -19.83
C PRO A 131 -23.82 -3.86 -19.98
N GLY A 132 -23.59 -4.66 -18.94
CA GLY A 132 -22.47 -5.60 -18.86
C GLY A 132 -21.23 -5.05 -18.14
N SER A 133 -21.20 -3.76 -17.82
CA SER A 133 -20.14 -3.18 -16.99
C SER A 133 -20.16 -3.80 -15.58
N VAL A 134 -19.01 -3.92 -14.94
CA VAL A 134 -18.88 -4.51 -13.61
C VAL A 134 -18.50 -3.46 -12.57
N PHE A 135 -19.22 -3.47 -11.45
CA PHE A 135 -18.94 -2.64 -10.30
C PHE A 135 -18.46 -3.53 -9.13
N PRO A 136 -17.19 -3.45 -8.73
CA PRO A 136 -16.74 -3.98 -7.46
C PRO A 136 -17.11 -3.01 -6.34
N LEU A 137 -17.60 -3.55 -5.23
CA LEU A 137 -17.83 -2.76 -4.02
C LEU A 137 -16.58 -2.88 -3.13
N ASP A 138 -15.81 -1.80 -3.10
CA ASP A 138 -14.64 -1.60 -2.24
C ASP A 138 -14.65 -0.18 -1.66
N ILE A 139 -13.94 0.03 -0.55
CA ILE A 139 -13.92 1.30 0.21
C ILE A 139 -13.41 2.46 -0.67
N ASP A 140 -12.54 2.18 -1.64
CA ASP A 140 -11.93 3.17 -2.53
C ASP A 140 -12.38 3.04 -4.00
N SER A 141 -13.27 2.10 -4.34
CA SER A 141 -13.64 1.87 -5.75
C SER A 141 -14.61 2.93 -6.27
N ARG A 142 -14.11 3.81 -7.13
CA ARG A 142 -14.90 4.73 -7.98
C ARG A 142 -14.83 4.35 -9.46
N THR A 143 -14.64 3.07 -9.75
CA THR A 143 -14.35 2.61 -11.11
C THR A 143 -15.35 1.58 -11.56
N MET A 144 -16.06 1.90 -12.64
CA MET A 144 -16.82 0.95 -13.44
C MET A 144 -15.88 0.24 -14.41
N TRP A 145 -15.83 -1.08 -14.35
CA TRP A 145 -15.11 -1.89 -15.32
C TRP A 145 -15.96 -2.05 -16.58
N PRO A 146 -15.38 -1.98 -17.78
CA PRO A 146 -16.14 -2.04 -19.02
C PRO A 146 -16.86 -3.37 -19.23
N ASP A 147 -16.33 -4.45 -18.66
CA ASP A 147 -16.86 -5.80 -18.76
C ASP A 147 -16.25 -6.76 -17.72
N LEU A 148 -16.84 -7.95 -17.57
CA LEU A 148 -16.45 -8.97 -16.60
C LEU A 148 -15.04 -9.53 -16.85
N TYR A 149 -14.66 -9.78 -18.10
CA TYR A 149 -13.35 -10.34 -18.40
C TYR A 149 -12.23 -9.35 -18.12
N SER A 150 -12.43 -8.07 -18.40
CA SER A 150 -11.50 -7.00 -18.06
C SER A 150 -11.26 -6.93 -16.55
N TYR A 151 -12.33 -6.98 -15.75
CA TYR A 151 -12.23 -7.03 -14.29
C TYR A 151 -11.47 -8.27 -13.79
N LEU A 152 -11.88 -9.48 -14.22
CA LEU A 152 -11.26 -10.73 -13.79
C LEU A 152 -9.79 -10.85 -14.23
N HIS A 153 -9.45 -10.30 -15.40
CA HIS A 153 -8.07 -10.25 -15.87
C HIS A 153 -7.22 -9.36 -14.98
N HIS A 154 -7.70 -8.15 -14.67
CA HIS A 154 -7.03 -7.23 -13.76
C HIS A 154 -6.84 -7.85 -12.36
N GLU A 155 -7.89 -8.43 -11.78
CA GLU A 155 -7.77 -9.14 -10.50
C GLU A 155 -6.75 -10.28 -10.55
N SER A 156 -6.73 -11.06 -11.64
CA SER A 156 -5.74 -12.12 -11.78
C SER A 156 -4.31 -11.56 -11.92
N LEU A 157 -4.12 -10.37 -12.49
CA LEU A 157 -2.81 -9.73 -12.56
C LEU A 157 -2.38 -9.20 -11.19
N GLU A 158 -3.25 -8.47 -10.50
CA GLU A 158 -3.02 -7.96 -9.15
C GLU A 158 -2.65 -9.09 -8.17
N GLN A 159 -3.44 -10.18 -8.13
CA GLN A 159 -3.10 -11.36 -7.34
C GLN A 159 -1.74 -11.94 -7.70
N GLY A 160 -1.43 -12.02 -9.00
CA GLY A 160 -0.14 -12.50 -9.49
C GLY A 160 1.03 -11.62 -9.02
N MET A 161 0.82 -10.31 -8.92
CA MET A 161 1.80 -9.32 -8.44
C MET A 161 2.00 -9.40 -6.93
N TYR A 162 0.92 -9.49 -6.14
CA TYR A 162 1.02 -9.71 -4.68
C TYR A 162 1.70 -11.04 -4.36
N LEU A 163 1.38 -12.10 -5.11
CA LEU A 163 2.06 -13.39 -5.01
C LEU A 163 3.54 -13.31 -5.35
N ALA A 164 3.88 -12.62 -6.44
CA ALA A 164 5.28 -12.47 -6.82
C ALA A 164 6.06 -11.79 -5.69
N GLU A 165 5.49 -10.83 -4.97
CA GLU A 165 6.12 -10.26 -3.78
C GLU A 165 6.22 -11.23 -2.61
N GLN A 166 5.15 -12.00 -2.32
CA GLN A 166 5.17 -13.00 -1.24
C GLN A 166 6.18 -14.13 -1.53
N GLU A 167 6.27 -14.59 -2.78
CA GLU A 167 7.17 -15.66 -3.22
C GLU A 167 8.62 -15.18 -3.35
N MET A 168 8.85 -14.05 -4.01
CA MET A 168 10.19 -13.50 -4.24
C MET A 168 10.74 -12.79 -3.00
N GLY A 169 9.93 -12.58 -1.97
CA GLY A 169 10.35 -11.94 -0.73
C GLY A 169 10.33 -10.41 -0.78
N PRO A 170 10.61 -9.76 0.36
CA PRO A 170 10.53 -8.31 0.47
C PRO A 170 11.47 -7.61 -0.54
N HIS A 171 11.04 -6.45 -1.03
CA HIS A 171 11.74 -5.59 -2.01
C HIS A 171 11.92 -6.20 -3.41
N ALA A 172 11.46 -7.43 -3.64
CA ALA A 172 11.77 -8.14 -4.87
C ALA A 172 11.17 -7.52 -6.13
N ARG A 173 10.06 -6.75 -6.00
CA ARG A 173 9.47 -5.99 -7.12
C ARG A 173 10.43 -4.93 -7.65
N THR A 174 10.95 -4.09 -6.74
CA THR A 174 11.89 -3.00 -7.02
C THR A 174 13.19 -3.51 -7.63
N TRP A 175 13.64 -4.68 -7.18
CA TRP A 175 14.88 -5.31 -7.63
C TRP A 175 14.70 -6.31 -8.76
N GLN A 176 13.46 -6.62 -9.13
CA GLN A 176 13.07 -7.60 -10.15
C GLN A 176 13.69 -9.00 -9.93
N ARG A 177 14.00 -9.35 -8.68
CA ARG A 177 14.55 -10.64 -8.25
C ARG A 177 14.40 -10.84 -6.74
N ASP A 178 14.38 -12.09 -6.27
CA ASP A 178 14.55 -12.37 -4.85
C ASP A 178 15.95 -11.96 -4.40
N ILE A 179 16.01 -11.02 -3.46
CA ILE A 179 17.27 -10.49 -2.93
C ILE A 179 17.75 -11.23 -1.67
N ARG A 180 16.95 -12.10 -1.04
CA ARG A 180 17.36 -12.81 0.18
C ARG A 180 18.60 -13.72 -0.04
N PRO A 181 18.72 -14.47 -1.15
CA PRO A 181 19.90 -15.31 -1.41
C PRO A 181 21.15 -14.49 -1.76
N SER A 182 20.97 -13.26 -2.24
CA SER A 182 22.05 -12.36 -2.65
C SER A 182 21.62 -10.90 -2.44
N PRO A 183 21.72 -10.41 -1.19
CA PRO A 183 21.28 -9.06 -0.85
C PRO A 183 22.12 -8.00 -1.57
N PRO A 184 21.50 -6.94 -2.10
CA PRO A 184 22.24 -5.84 -2.74
C PRO A 184 23.15 -5.17 -1.71
N SER A 185 24.37 -4.79 -2.10
CA SER A 185 25.28 -4.03 -1.24
C SER A 185 24.72 -2.63 -0.94
N MET A 186 25.26 -1.92 0.06
CA MET A 186 24.84 -0.54 0.32
C MET A 186 25.07 0.38 -0.90
N ALA A 187 26.15 0.15 -1.65
CA ALA A 187 26.43 0.86 -2.89
C ALA A 187 25.36 0.58 -3.97
N ASP A 188 24.93 -0.67 -4.10
CA ASP A 188 23.86 -1.03 -5.04
C ASP A 188 22.53 -0.34 -4.66
N ILE A 189 22.21 -0.28 -3.36
CA ILE A 189 20.97 0.34 -2.87
C ILE A 189 20.99 1.86 -3.13
N VAL A 190 22.10 2.53 -2.83
CA VAL A 190 22.25 3.98 -3.13
C VAL A 190 22.17 4.22 -4.64
N ALA A 191 22.77 3.36 -5.46
CA ALA A 191 22.67 3.46 -6.92
C ALA A 191 21.23 3.27 -7.41
N LYS A 192 20.51 2.29 -6.87
CA LYS A 192 19.08 2.05 -7.18
C LYS A 192 18.22 3.24 -6.75
N LEU A 193 18.48 3.83 -5.59
CA LEU A 193 17.78 5.03 -5.12
C LEU A 193 17.94 6.21 -6.11
N VAL A 194 19.17 6.44 -6.59
CA VAL A 194 19.46 7.48 -7.60
C VAL A 194 18.75 7.18 -8.92
N GLU A 195 18.80 5.92 -9.38
CA GLU A 195 18.10 5.46 -10.59
C GLU A 195 16.59 5.75 -10.49
N LEU A 196 15.95 5.33 -9.41
CA LEU A 196 14.50 5.47 -9.24
C LEU A 196 14.06 6.92 -9.12
N ALA A 197 14.76 7.73 -8.32
CA ALA A 197 14.42 9.15 -8.18
C ALA A 197 14.52 9.91 -9.51
N SER A 198 15.49 9.56 -10.37
CA SER A 198 15.66 10.19 -11.68
C SER A 198 14.50 9.94 -12.66
N ILE A 199 13.65 8.95 -12.39
CA ILE A 199 12.48 8.61 -13.23
C ILE A 199 11.28 9.49 -12.89
N ILE A 200 11.12 9.93 -11.64
CA ILE A 200 9.93 10.67 -11.19
C ILE A 200 10.04 12.15 -11.54
N ASP A 201 11.16 12.79 -11.16
CA ASP A 201 11.39 14.20 -11.43
C ASP A 201 12.89 14.47 -11.52
N ALA A 202 13.32 15.13 -12.60
CA ALA A 202 14.72 15.50 -12.80
C ALA A 202 15.18 16.56 -11.78
N ASP A 203 14.26 17.37 -11.26
CA ASP A 203 14.57 18.43 -10.28
C ASP A 203 14.63 17.92 -8.83
N ASP A 204 14.02 16.77 -8.51
CA ASP A 204 14.12 16.10 -7.20
C ASP A 204 15.24 15.02 -7.19
N SER A 205 16.33 15.33 -7.88
CA SER A 205 17.47 14.42 -8.04
C SER A 205 18.16 14.13 -6.71
N VAL A 206 18.39 12.83 -6.46
CA VAL A 206 19.18 12.37 -5.31
C VAL A 206 20.61 12.89 -5.44
N ARG A 207 21.07 13.62 -4.42
CA ARG A 207 22.45 14.13 -4.36
C ARG A 207 23.27 13.25 -3.42
N THR A 208 24.32 12.64 -3.98
CA THR A 208 25.31 11.86 -3.24
C THR A 208 26.62 12.62 -3.15
N TYR A 209 27.43 12.27 -2.16
CA TYR A 209 28.72 12.88 -1.90
C TYR A 209 29.81 11.81 -1.82
N PRO A 210 31.08 12.14 -2.09
CA PRO A 210 32.18 11.20 -1.91
C PRO A 210 32.14 10.56 -0.53
N GLY A 211 32.28 9.24 -0.48
CA GLY A 211 32.25 8.48 0.77
C GLY A 211 33.33 8.91 1.76
N ALA A 212 33.01 8.77 3.05
CA ALA A 212 33.89 9.11 4.15
C ALA A 212 35.06 8.12 4.20
N ASN A 213 36.26 8.65 4.43
CA ASN A 213 37.44 7.84 4.58
C ASN A 213 37.50 7.19 5.98
N LYS A 214 38.40 6.22 6.16
CA LYS A 214 38.52 5.47 7.42
C LYS A 214 38.77 6.37 8.64
N ALA A 215 39.59 7.42 8.50
CA ALA A 215 39.92 8.30 9.62
C ALA A 215 38.70 9.12 10.07
N GLU A 216 37.86 9.58 9.13
CA GLU A 216 36.62 10.28 9.42
C GLU A 216 35.62 9.37 10.16
N LEU A 217 35.46 8.12 9.70
CA LEU A 217 34.58 7.14 10.32
C LEU A 217 35.05 6.70 11.71
N ASP A 218 36.36 6.57 11.91
CA ASP A 218 36.96 6.24 13.21
C ASP A 218 36.81 7.40 14.19
N LEU A 219 36.93 8.65 13.72
CA LEU A 219 36.67 9.84 14.52
C LEU A 219 35.20 9.92 14.96
N LEU A 220 34.27 9.65 14.05
CA LEU A 220 32.84 9.59 14.36
C LEU A 220 32.51 8.48 15.37
N ALA A 221 33.07 7.28 15.20
CA ALA A 221 32.88 6.19 16.14
C ALA A 221 33.43 6.53 17.54
N GLY A 222 34.57 7.22 17.60
CA GLY A 222 35.15 7.73 18.84
C GLY A 222 34.26 8.75 19.56
N HIS A 223 33.58 9.63 18.80
CA HIS A 223 32.65 10.61 19.36
C HIS A 223 31.48 9.96 20.12
N PHE A 224 31.01 8.80 19.67
CA PHE A 224 29.93 8.04 20.31
C PHE A 224 30.40 6.91 21.23
N GLY A 225 31.67 6.90 21.66
CA GLY A 225 32.15 5.97 22.68
C GLY A 225 32.54 4.57 22.18
N GLY A 226 32.77 4.38 20.88
CA GLY A 226 33.62 3.29 20.39
C GLY A 226 33.11 2.48 19.21
N THR A 227 31.80 2.46 18.92
CA THR A 227 31.29 1.74 17.74
C THR A 227 30.06 2.41 17.14
N LEU A 228 30.23 2.93 15.93
CA LEU A 228 29.11 3.29 15.05
C LEU A 228 28.47 1.99 14.52
N HIS A 229 27.15 1.98 14.37
CA HIS A 229 26.45 0.82 13.80
C HIS A 229 27.05 0.45 12.41
N PRO A 230 27.33 -0.84 12.12
CA PRO A 230 28.04 -1.25 10.90
C PRO A 230 27.39 -0.75 9.62
N GLU A 231 26.06 -0.80 9.52
CA GLU A 231 25.36 -0.35 8.31
C GLU A 231 25.39 1.17 8.12
N HIS A 232 25.37 1.94 9.21
CA HIS A 232 25.54 3.40 9.12
C HIS A 232 26.96 3.76 8.69
N ARG A 233 27.95 3.04 9.23
CA ARG A 233 29.34 3.18 8.82
C ARG A 233 29.53 2.81 7.34
N GLU A 234 28.88 1.74 6.87
CA GLU A 234 28.89 1.33 5.45
C GLU A 234 28.26 2.41 4.56
N LEU A 235 27.09 2.94 4.96
CA LEU A 235 26.43 4.02 4.21
C LEU A 235 27.32 5.25 4.09
N LEU A 236 27.90 5.73 5.19
CA LEU A 236 28.79 6.90 5.18
C LEU A 236 30.05 6.66 4.33
N ALA A 237 30.55 5.41 4.29
CA ALA A 237 31.66 5.03 3.41
C ALA A 237 31.29 5.00 1.92
N VAL A 238 30.01 4.78 1.60
CA VAL A 238 29.47 4.84 0.22
C VAL A 238 29.17 6.29 -0.16
N THR A 239 28.49 7.03 0.71
CA THR A 239 28.11 8.43 0.51
C THR A 239 28.13 9.19 1.84
N ASN A 240 29.01 10.20 1.95
CA ASN A 240 29.17 10.97 3.19
C ASN A 240 28.09 12.06 3.31
N GLY A 241 26.86 11.61 3.56
CA GLY A 241 25.65 12.39 3.44
C GLY A 241 24.91 12.09 2.13
N LEU A 242 23.62 12.37 2.10
CA LEU A 242 22.76 12.13 0.94
C LEU A 242 21.52 13.03 1.04
N THR A 243 21.09 13.64 -0.06
CA THR A 243 19.81 14.38 -0.11
C THR A 243 18.86 13.71 -1.07
N CYS A 244 17.63 13.46 -0.62
CA CYS A 244 16.56 12.81 -1.39
C CYS A 244 15.21 13.29 -0.87
N GLY A 245 14.28 13.72 -1.73
CA GLY A 245 12.95 14.21 -1.31
C GLY A 245 12.19 13.24 -0.40
N TYR A 246 12.41 11.93 -0.55
CA TYR A 246 11.75 10.87 0.22
C TYR A 246 12.37 10.60 1.60
N ILE A 247 13.63 10.98 1.81
CA ILE A 247 14.37 10.74 3.06
C ILE A 247 14.62 12.06 3.82
N GLY A 248 14.72 13.17 3.08
CA GLY A 248 15.33 14.41 3.53
C GLY A 248 16.84 14.41 3.28
N GLU A 249 17.58 14.94 4.25
CA GLU A 249 19.04 15.03 4.22
C GLU A 249 19.64 14.06 5.25
N VAL A 250 20.22 12.97 4.76
CA VAL A 250 21.11 12.09 5.54
C VAL A 250 22.37 12.87 5.85
N LEU A 251 22.72 12.93 7.14
CA LEU A 251 23.80 13.76 7.65
C LEU A 251 25.18 13.18 7.28
N SER A 252 26.11 14.08 6.95
CA SER A 252 27.52 13.72 6.80
C SER A 252 28.22 13.55 8.15
N VAL A 253 29.41 12.94 8.15
CA VAL A 253 30.27 12.83 9.34
C VAL A 253 30.47 14.18 10.03
N GLU A 254 30.78 15.23 9.26
CA GLU A 254 31.01 16.58 9.79
C GLU A 254 29.76 17.13 10.47
N GLN A 255 28.60 17.00 9.82
CA GLN A 255 27.32 17.50 10.34
C GLN A 255 26.86 16.77 11.61
N ILE A 256 27.18 15.48 11.74
CA ILE A 256 26.90 14.72 12.96
C ILE A 256 27.80 15.19 14.10
N LEU A 257 29.10 15.42 13.83
CA LEU A 257 30.07 15.83 14.84
C LEU A 257 29.87 17.27 15.32
N ASP A 258 29.58 18.19 14.42
CA ASP A 258 29.39 19.60 14.76
C ASP A 258 27.99 19.87 15.36
N GLY A 259 27.03 18.99 15.07
CA GLY A 259 25.65 19.02 15.55
C GLY A 259 24.82 20.20 15.05
N LYS A 260 25.38 21.12 14.24
CA LYS A 260 24.69 22.35 13.83
C LYS A 260 23.50 22.04 12.92
N ARG A 261 23.71 21.16 11.95
CA ARG A 261 22.64 20.78 11.02
C ARG A 261 21.51 20.04 11.72
N TRP A 262 21.86 19.18 12.69
CA TRP A 262 20.91 18.49 13.55
C TRP A 262 20.08 19.49 14.38
N GLN A 263 20.73 20.45 15.05
CA GLN A 263 20.04 21.51 15.79
C GLN A 263 19.09 22.34 14.91
N GLN A 264 19.52 22.68 13.69
CA GLN A 264 18.66 23.34 12.71
C GLN A 264 17.47 22.46 12.30
N GLY A 265 17.68 21.16 12.15
CA GLY A 265 16.62 20.17 11.92
C GLY A 265 15.59 20.16 13.04
N ILE A 266 16.03 20.16 14.31
CA ILE A 266 15.15 20.22 15.48
C ILE A 266 14.26 21.46 15.45
N LEU A 267 14.85 22.63 15.22
CA LEU A 267 14.11 23.90 15.12
C LEU A 267 13.16 23.91 13.92
N GLY A 268 13.58 23.33 12.79
CA GLY A 268 12.75 23.19 11.59
C GLY A 268 11.53 22.29 11.83
N ALA A 269 11.74 21.15 12.48
CA ALA A 269 10.67 20.22 12.83
C ALA A 269 9.69 20.85 13.83
N GLN A 270 10.17 21.56 14.87
CA GLN A 270 9.28 22.28 15.79
C GLN A 270 8.39 23.28 15.05
N ARG A 271 8.97 24.14 14.20
CA ARG A 271 8.20 25.12 13.41
C ARG A 271 7.16 24.44 12.51
N PHE A 272 7.52 23.35 11.85
CA PHE A 272 6.61 22.61 11.00
C PHE A 272 5.38 22.10 11.78
N HIS A 273 5.59 21.55 12.98
CA HIS A 273 4.49 21.08 13.83
C HIS A 273 3.66 22.23 14.42
N ASP A 274 4.30 23.34 14.81
CA ASP A 274 3.59 24.55 15.26
C ASP A 274 2.69 25.12 14.14
N GLU A 275 3.17 25.12 12.89
CA GLU A 275 2.38 25.55 11.72
C GLU A 275 1.22 24.61 11.43
N LEU A 276 1.42 23.29 11.52
CA LEU A 276 0.35 22.31 11.35
C LEU A 276 -0.72 22.44 12.44
N GLU A 277 -0.31 22.65 13.69
CA GLU A 277 -1.23 22.88 14.80
C GLU A 277 -2.02 24.18 14.59
N SER A 278 -1.36 25.27 14.21
CA SER A 278 -2.01 26.55 13.89
C SER A 278 -3.06 26.40 12.78
N LYS A 279 -2.73 25.69 11.69
CA LYS A 279 -3.69 25.37 10.62
C LYS A 279 -4.86 24.51 11.12
N SER A 280 -4.59 23.50 11.93
CA SER A 280 -5.63 22.66 12.53
C SER A 280 -6.57 23.47 13.43
N VAL A 281 -6.04 24.39 14.24
CA VAL A 281 -6.86 25.27 15.10
C VAL A 281 -7.70 26.22 14.27
N ALA A 282 -7.15 26.76 13.17
CA ALA A 282 -7.90 27.61 12.26
C ALA A 282 -9.05 26.88 11.57
N MET A 283 -8.87 25.59 11.23
CA MET A 283 -9.89 24.78 10.55
C MET A 283 -10.92 24.17 11.49
N PHE A 284 -10.51 23.67 12.66
CA PHE A 284 -11.34 22.84 13.53
C PHE A 284 -11.60 23.46 14.92
N GLY A 285 -11.10 24.67 15.16
CA GLY A 285 -11.14 25.32 16.48
C GLY A 285 -10.07 24.79 17.45
N PRO A 286 -9.95 25.38 18.65
CA PRO A 286 -8.96 24.97 19.64
C PRO A 286 -9.27 23.55 20.14
N GLY A 287 -8.38 22.61 19.85
CA GLY A 287 -8.43 21.26 20.41
C GLY A 287 -7.78 21.20 21.78
N SER A 288 -8.15 20.22 22.61
CA SER A 288 -7.51 19.92 23.90
C SER A 288 -6.20 19.11 23.74
N ARG A 289 -5.49 19.25 22.61
CA ARG A 289 -4.32 18.42 22.31
C ARG A 289 -3.09 18.97 23.05
N GLU A 290 -2.32 18.08 23.67
CA GLU A 290 -1.01 18.44 24.20
C GLU A 290 -0.08 18.84 23.05
N GLN A 291 0.56 20.01 23.19
CA GLN A 291 1.51 20.52 22.21
C GLN A 291 2.76 19.65 22.18
N LEU A 292 3.21 19.30 20.98
CA LEU A 292 4.43 18.51 20.79
C LEU A 292 5.68 19.38 20.97
N LEU A 293 6.49 19.07 21.97
CA LEU A 293 7.77 19.76 22.23
C LEU A 293 8.94 18.93 21.68
N VAL A 294 9.25 19.14 20.39
CA VAL A 294 10.29 18.40 19.64
C VAL A 294 11.65 18.49 20.32
N LEU A 295 11.99 19.66 20.90
CA LEU A 295 13.27 19.84 21.60
C LEU A 295 13.41 18.91 22.82
N GLN A 296 12.34 18.70 23.58
CA GLN A 296 12.35 17.80 24.74
C GLN A 296 12.50 16.35 24.31
N ILE A 297 11.76 15.96 23.27
CA ILE A 297 11.80 14.61 22.68
C ILE A 297 13.22 14.23 22.25
N VAL A 298 13.92 15.16 21.58
CA VAL A 298 15.27 14.91 21.06
C VAL A 298 16.31 14.98 22.19
N GLY A 299 16.14 15.90 23.15
CA GLY A 299 17.05 16.05 24.29
C GLY A 299 17.14 14.83 25.21
N GLU A 300 16.10 13.99 25.23
CA GLU A 300 16.07 12.73 26.00
C GLU A 300 16.59 11.52 25.22
N SER A 301 16.86 11.66 23.92
CA SER A 301 17.26 10.55 23.06
C SER A 301 18.77 10.33 23.08
N ALA A 302 19.19 9.08 23.38
CA ALA A 302 20.57 8.65 23.23
C ALA A 302 20.90 8.15 21.80
N ALA A 303 19.97 8.31 20.85
CA ALA A 303 20.13 7.84 19.48
C ALA A 303 21.12 8.71 18.68
N VAL A 304 21.81 8.09 17.74
CA VAL A 304 22.76 8.76 16.84
C VAL A 304 21.99 9.50 15.74
N PRO A 305 22.20 10.81 15.53
CA PRO A 305 21.59 11.54 14.42
C PRO A 305 21.86 10.87 13.07
N PHE A 306 20.81 10.70 12.26
CA PHE A 306 20.91 10.04 10.96
C PHE A 306 20.47 10.94 9.81
N ALA A 307 19.24 11.45 9.84
CA ALA A 307 18.72 12.30 8.77
C ALA A 307 17.72 13.34 9.28
N VAL A 308 17.59 14.43 8.53
CA VAL A 308 16.67 15.54 8.82
C VAL A 308 15.73 15.75 7.64
N ALA A 309 14.42 15.77 7.91
CA ALA A 309 13.38 16.00 6.92
C ALA A 309 12.39 17.07 7.41
N PRO A 310 11.59 17.68 6.53
CA PRO A 310 10.52 18.58 6.96
C PRO A 310 9.57 17.85 7.93
N GLY A 311 9.53 18.31 9.19
CA GLY A 311 8.65 17.76 10.22
C GLY A 311 9.08 16.44 10.88
N GLU A 312 10.20 15.85 10.47
CA GLU A 312 10.67 14.56 11.02
C GLU A 312 12.18 14.56 11.24
N LEU A 313 12.61 13.83 12.28
CA LEU A 313 14.01 13.64 12.62
C LEU A 313 14.28 12.15 12.72
N LEU A 314 15.22 11.66 11.93
CA LEU A 314 15.60 10.25 11.92
C LEU A 314 16.88 10.06 12.70
N ALA A 315 16.89 9.08 13.58
CA ALA A 315 18.06 8.70 14.38
C ALA A 315 18.19 7.18 14.47
N ILE A 316 19.41 6.71 14.70
CA ILE A 316 19.74 5.29 14.86
C ILE A 316 19.85 4.99 16.35
N ASP A 317 19.03 4.06 16.84
CA ASP A 317 19.04 3.68 18.25
C ASP A 317 20.19 2.72 18.60
N ALA A 318 20.24 2.30 19.87
CA ALA A 318 21.28 1.40 20.37
C ALA A 318 21.27 0.00 19.71
N HIS A 319 20.17 -0.39 19.07
CA HIS A 319 20.04 -1.65 18.34
C HIS A 319 20.40 -1.52 16.86
N GLY A 320 20.71 -0.30 16.39
CA GLY A 320 21.00 -0.04 14.99
C GLY A 320 19.76 0.23 14.13
N GLU A 321 18.60 0.40 14.76
CA GLU A 321 17.34 0.63 14.06
C GLU A 321 17.11 2.12 13.82
N ILE A 322 16.59 2.46 12.65
CA ILE A 322 16.17 3.83 12.32
C ILE A 322 14.80 4.11 12.94
N ARG A 323 14.74 5.24 13.66
CA ARG A 323 13.58 5.72 14.42
C ARG A 323 13.23 7.13 13.97
N GLY A 324 11.92 7.40 13.80
CA GLY A 324 11.40 8.75 13.66
C GLY A 324 11.13 9.35 15.02
N LEU A 325 11.99 10.25 15.50
CA LEU A 325 11.91 10.77 16.87
C LEU A 325 10.60 11.52 17.11
N VAL A 326 10.12 12.27 16.11
CA VAL A 326 8.86 13.02 16.24
C VAL A 326 7.68 12.05 16.22
N ARG A 327 7.68 11.09 15.29
CA ARG A 327 6.64 10.06 15.20
C ARG A 327 6.55 9.20 16.45
N ASP A 328 7.68 8.79 17.02
CA ASP A 328 7.75 8.00 18.26
C ASP A 328 7.11 8.77 19.43
N ALA A 329 7.37 10.07 19.52
CA ALA A 329 6.77 10.90 20.55
C ALA A 329 5.27 11.12 20.35
N GLN A 330 4.83 11.37 19.12
CA GLN A 330 3.40 11.43 18.79
C GLN A 330 2.70 10.11 19.14
N SER A 331 3.38 8.99 18.92
CA SER A 331 2.91 7.65 19.28
C SER A 331 2.63 7.54 20.78
N LYS A 332 3.59 7.95 21.61
CA LYS A 332 3.45 7.97 23.07
C LYS A 332 2.28 8.83 23.54
N LEU A 333 2.08 10.00 22.93
CA LEU A 333 0.98 10.90 23.27
C LEU A 333 -0.40 10.34 22.89
N ARG A 334 -0.47 9.58 21.78
CA ARG A 334 -1.74 9.06 21.24
C ARG A 334 -2.07 7.63 21.65
N GLY A 335 -1.17 6.97 22.38
CA GLY A 335 -1.29 5.54 22.69
C GLY A 335 -1.23 4.63 21.46
N SER A 336 -0.77 5.15 20.32
CA SER A 336 -0.47 4.34 19.14
C SER A 336 0.93 3.75 19.26
N TRP A 337 1.25 2.75 18.44
CA TRP A 337 2.61 2.20 18.33
C TRP A 337 3.04 2.22 16.87
N TYR A 338 4.19 2.84 16.59
CA TYR A 338 4.85 2.74 15.29
C TYR A 338 6.07 1.82 15.41
N PRO A 339 6.17 0.76 14.59
CA PRO A 339 7.37 -0.05 14.56
C PRO A 339 8.56 0.75 14.05
N PRO A 340 9.79 0.41 14.47
CA PRO A 340 10.99 0.97 13.88
C PRO A 340 11.03 0.70 12.37
N PHE A 341 11.75 1.55 11.63
CA PHE A 341 11.88 1.37 10.18
C PHE A 341 12.76 0.16 9.80
N GLY A 342 13.47 -0.41 10.76
CA GLY A 342 14.48 -1.46 10.59
C GLY A 342 15.89 -0.88 10.60
N GLY A 343 16.89 -1.69 10.22
CA GLY A 343 18.26 -1.22 10.03
C GLY A 343 18.38 -0.18 8.90
N VAL A 344 19.57 0.37 8.72
CA VAL A 344 19.85 1.37 7.66
C VAL A 344 19.58 0.77 6.29
N ARG A 345 19.99 -0.47 6.06
CA ARG A 345 19.77 -1.17 4.78
C ARG A 345 18.28 -1.35 4.49
N GLU A 346 17.55 -1.88 5.46
CA GLU A 346 16.10 -2.13 5.37
C GLU A 346 15.32 -0.83 5.10
N TYR A 347 15.67 0.24 5.82
CA TYR A 347 15.04 1.54 5.62
C TYR A 347 15.23 2.06 4.19
N LEU A 348 16.46 1.99 3.67
CA LEU A 348 16.74 2.44 2.30
C LEU A 348 16.07 1.55 1.24
N LEU A 349 15.95 0.24 1.49
CA LEU A 349 15.20 -0.67 0.63
C LEU A 349 13.71 -0.31 0.59
N LYS A 350 13.10 -0.03 1.76
CA LYS A 350 11.70 0.46 1.84
C LYS A 350 11.49 1.79 1.12
N VAL A 351 12.46 2.69 1.17
CA VAL A 351 12.40 3.94 0.41
C VAL A 351 12.43 3.66 -1.09
N CYS A 352 13.31 2.76 -1.56
CA CYS A 352 13.33 2.36 -2.97
C CYS A 352 11.99 1.75 -3.41
N ASP A 353 11.40 0.89 -2.59
CA ASP A 353 10.07 0.32 -2.85
C ASP A 353 8.99 1.39 -2.94
N HIS A 354 8.99 2.34 -2.01
CA HIS A 354 8.02 3.43 -2.02
C HIS A 354 8.09 4.27 -3.31
N ILE A 355 9.31 4.58 -3.78
CA ILE A 355 9.53 5.32 -5.02
C ILE A 355 9.10 4.47 -6.22
N TRP A 356 9.44 3.18 -6.22
CA TRP A 356 9.02 2.25 -7.27
C TRP A 356 7.50 2.15 -7.40
N ASP A 357 6.78 2.03 -6.28
CA ASP A 357 5.33 1.96 -6.26
C ASP A 357 4.69 3.23 -6.83
N GLN A 358 5.26 4.41 -6.54
CA GLN A 358 4.80 5.66 -7.17
C GLN A 358 5.01 5.66 -8.68
N ILE A 359 6.16 5.18 -9.15
CA ILE A 359 6.44 5.04 -10.60
C ILE A 359 5.45 4.06 -11.24
N ALA A 360 5.18 2.94 -10.58
CA ALA A 360 4.29 1.89 -11.09
C ALA A 360 2.83 2.36 -11.19
N ARG A 361 2.34 3.14 -10.22
CA ARG A 361 0.97 3.69 -10.23
C ARG A 361 0.76 4.80 -11.27
N ASN A 362 1.83 5.49 -11.65
CA ASN A 362 1.78 6.59 -12.63
C ASN A 362 2.03 6.12 -14.08
N ARG A 363 2.16 4.81 -14.32
CA ARG A 363 2.27 4.17 -15.64
C ARG A 363 1.01 3.38 -15.93
#